data_AF-A0A3D3Z9X0-F1
#
_entry.id   AF-A0A3D3Z9X0-F1
#
_cell.length_a   1.000
_cell.length_b   1.000
_cell.length_c   1.000
_cell.angle_alpha   90.00
_cell.angle_beta   90.00
_cell.angle_gamma   90.00
#
_symmetry.space_group_name_H-M   'P 1'
#
loop_
_entity.id
_entity.type
_entity.pdbx_description
1 polymer ?
#
loop_
_entity_poly.entity_id
_entity_poly.type
_entity_poly.pdbx_seq_one_letter_code
_entity_poly.pdbx_strand_id
1 'polypeptide(L)'
;MIRRLARCIREYKWAALLSPLCMVGEVSMEVLIPLVMADLYDYGIKLQDMQVVVAKSGILVLCALASLSFGVLSAALASKASAGFAKNLRHDMYHQVQEFSFSNIDKFSTASIVTRLTSDVATLQ
;
A
#
# COMPACT_ATOMS: atom_id res chain seq x y z
N MET A 1 -10.39 -1.68 19.56
CA MET A 1 -9.67 -0.50 19.02
C MET A 1 -9.69 -0.48 17.49
N ILE A 2 -9.15 -1.50 16.82
CA ILE A 2 -9.03 -1.58 15.35
C ILE A 2 -10.40 -1.49 14.62
N ARG A 3 -11.47 -2.13 15.12
CA ARG A 3 -12.82 -2.03 14.52
C ARG A 3 -13.44 -0.61 14.56
N ARG A 4 -12.97 0.27 15.45
CA ARG A 4 -13.42 1.68 15.50
C ARG A 4 -12.65 2.51 14.47
N LEU A 5 -11.34 2.34 14.38
CA LEU A 5 -10.51 3.01 13.38
C LEU A 5 -10.85 2.56 11.96
N ALA A 6 -11.10 1.27 11.74
CA ALA A 6 -11.50 0.74 10.44
C ALA A 6 -12.82 1.36 9.91
N ARG A 7 -13.67 1.93 10.77
CA ARG A 7 -14.85 2.69 10.32
C ARG A 7 -14.49 4.01 9.65
N CYS A 8 -13.35 4.63 9.95
CA CYS A 8 -12.91 5.87 9.32
C CYS A 8 -12.41 5.66 7.88
N ILE A 9 -12.16 4.42 7.45
CA ILE A 9 -11.79 4.11 6.06
C ILE A 9 -12.92 4.46 5.07
N ARG A 10 -14.20 4.43 5.51
CA ARG A 10 -15.43 4.81 4.76
C ARG A 10 -15.34 4.71 3.23
N GLU A 11 -15.11 5.84 2.56
CA GLU A 11 -15.13 6.02 1.10
C GLU A 11 -13.95 5.34 0.39
N TYR A 12 -12.87 5.02 1.12
CA TYR A 12 -11.61 4.49 0.59
C TYR A 12 -11.47 2.97 0.75
N LYS A 13 -12.54 2.25 1.11
CA LYS A 13 -12.54 0.78 1.27
C LYS A 13 -12.08 0.05 0.02
N TRP A 14 -12.44 0.56 -1.17
CA TRP A 14 -12.03 -0.03 -2.44
C TRP A 14 -10.52 0.09 -2.66
N ALA A 15 -9.93 1.26 -2.42
CA ALA A 15 -8.48 1.45 -2.53
C ALA A 15 -7.72 0.61 -1.49
N ALA A 16 -8.26 0.50 -0.27
CA ALA A 16 -7.67 -0.31 0.80
C ALA A 16 -7.71 -1.82 0.51
N LEU A 17 -8.74 -2.31 -0.19
CA LEU A 17 -8.84 -3.73 -0.59
C LEU A 17 -8.04 -4.03 -1.86
N LEU A 18 -8.02 -3.10 -2.82
CA LEU A 18 -7.39 -3.29 -4.11
C LEU A 18 -5.86 -3.20 -4.03
N SER A 19 -5.32 -2.38 -3.11
CA SER A 19 -3.87 -2.28 -2.88
C SER A 19 -3.21 -3.64 -2.55
N PRO A 20 -3.63 -4.41 -1.52
CA PRO A 20 -3.03 -5.70 -1.22
C PRO A 20 -3.26 -6.72 -2.34
N LEU A 21 -4.36 -6.62 -3.09
CA LEU A 21 -4.59 -7.47 -4.26
C LEU A 21 -3.54 -7.20 -5.37
N CYS A 22 -3.25 -5.93 -5.65
CA CYS A 22 -2.19 -5.55 -6.58
C CYS A 22 -0.81 -5.98 -6.10
N MET A 23 -0.55 -5.89 -4.79
CA MET A 23 0.71 -6.34 -4.18
C MET A 23 0.90 -7.86 -4.33
N VAL A 24 -0.16 -8.66 -4.18
CA VAL A 24 -0.09 -10.11 -4.46
C VAL A 24 0.26 -10.38 -5.92
N GLY A 25 -0.28 -9.58 -6.85
CA GLY A 25 0.04 -9.66 -8.28
C GLY A 25 1.52 -9.34 -8.56
N GLU A 26 2.04 -8.27 -7.95
CA GLU A 26 3.46 -7.89 -8.01
C GLU A 26 4.37 -9.02 -7.49
N VAL A 27 4.14 -9.50 -6.26
CA VAL A 27 4.95 -10.55 -5.64
C VAL A 27 4.90 -11.85 -6.46
N SER A 28 3.75 -12.18 -7.05
CA SER A 28 3.63 -13.35 -7.92
C SER A 28 4.56 -13.26 -9.14
N MET A 29 4.68 -12.07 -9.74
CA MET A 29 5.60 -11.82 -10.86
C MET A 29 7.06 -11.88 -10.41
N GLU A 30 7.40 -11.35 -9.24
CA GLU A 30 8.75 -11.46 -8.68
C GLU A 30 9.17 -12.91 -8.43
N VAL A 31 8.24 -13.77 -8.00
CA VAL A 31 8.49 -15.21 -7.81
C VAL A 31 8.62 -15.95 -9.15
N LEU A 32 7.99 -15.47 -10.22
CA LEU A 32 8.12 -16.05 -11.57
C LEU A 32 9.49 -15.76 -12.19
N ILE A 33 10.12 -14.62 -11.90
CA ILE A 33 11.45 -14.25 -12.42
C ILE A 33 12.53 -15.32 -12.18
N PRO A 34 12.78 -15.80 -10.94
CA PRO A 34 13.78 -16.83 -10.69
C PRO A 34 13.44 -18.18 -11.34
N LEU A 35 12.15 -18.47 -11.51
CA LEU A 35 11.67 -19.70 -12.17
C LEU A 35 11.98 -19.67 -13.68
N VAL A 36 11.75 -18.52 -14.32
CA VAL A 36 12.13 -18.29 -15.72
C VAL A 36 13.65 -18.21 -15.89
N MET A 37 14.38 -17.69 -14.90
CA MET A 37 15.85 -17.70 -14.91
C MET A 37 16.42 -19.12 -14.83
N ALA A 38 15.84 -20.01 -14.03
CA ALA A 38 16.23 -21.41 -13.98
C ALA A 38 16.04 -22.08 -15.35
N ASP A 39 14.88 -21.88 -15.98
CA ASP A 39 14.62 -22.36 -17.35
C ASP A 39 15.63 -21.79 -18.37
N LEU A 40 15.97 -20.50 -18.26
CA LEU A 40 16.93 -19.85 -19.15
C LEU A 40 18.32 -20.49 -19.02
N TYR A 41 18.72 -20.84 -17.81
CA TYR A 41 19.99 -21.53 -17.57
C TYR A 41 19.96 -22.96 -18.12
N ASP A 42 18.93 -23.74 -17.76
CA ASP A 42 18.85 -25.16 -18.09
C ASP A 42 18.61 -25.43 -19.57
N TYR A 43 17.76 -24.66 -20.23
CA TYR A 43 17.39 -24.87 -21.64
C TYR A 43 18.11 -23.94 -22.61
N GLY A 44 18.61 -22.79 -22.16
CA GLY A 44 19.33 -21.84 -22.99
C GLY A 44 20.85 -22.02 -22.87
N ILE A 45 21.40 -21.67 -21.71
CA ILE A 45 22.85 -21.60 -21.50
C ILE A 45 23.50 -22.99 -21.56
N LYS A 46 22.92 -23.99 -20.90
CA LYS A 46 23.47 -25.34 -20.84
C LYS A 46 23.43 -26.08 -22.18
N LEU A 47 22.38 -25.87 -22.98
CA LEU A 47 22.24 -26.45 -24.33
C LEU A 47 22.86 -25.57 -25.43
N GLN A 48 23.44 -24.42 -25.07
CA GLN A 48 23.97 -23.40 -25.99
C GLN A 48 22.96 -22.92 -27.05
N ASP A 49 21.67 -22.96 -26.74
CA ASP A 49 20.60 -22.50 -27.63
C ASP A 49 20.33 -21.00 -27.42
N MET A 50 20.91 -20.18 -28.30
CA MET A 50 20.75 -18.73 -28.25
C MET A 50 19.32 -18.27 -28.58
N GLN A 51 18.52 -19.06 -29.30
CA GLN A 51 17.12 -18.70 -29.59
C GLN A 51 16.28 -18.75 -28.31
N VAL A 52 16.49 -19.78 -27.48
CA VAL A 52 15.82 -19.92 -26.19
C VAL A 52 16.24 -18.81 -25.22
N VAL A 53 17.52 -18.44 -25.20
CA VAL A 53 18.03 -17.34 -24.37
C VAL A 53 17.36 -16.01 -24.72
N VAL A 54 17.26 -15.67 -26.01
CA VAL A 54 16.62 -14.42 -26.46
C VAL A 54 15.12 -14.42 -26.15
N ALA A 55 14.43 -15.54 -26.36
CA ALA A 55 13.01 -15.64 -26.03
C ALA A 55 12.74 -15.50 -24.53
N LYS A 56 13.50 -16.21 -23.68
CA LYS A 56 13.33 -16.20 -22.21
C LYS A 56 13.76 -14.86 -21.59
N SER A 57 14.81 -14.22 -22.10
CA SER A 57 15.20 -12.87 -21.68
C SER A 57 14.13 -11.81 -22.00
N GLY A 58 13.45 -11.93 -23.15
CA GLY A 58 12.28 -11.10 -23.45
C GLY A 58 11.14 -11.30 -22.44
N ILE A 59 10.86 -12.54 -22.05
CA ILE A 59 9.85 -12.85 -21.02
C ILE A 59 10.24 -12.24 -19.67
N LEU A 60 11.52 -12.29 -19.29
CA LEU A 60 12.01 -11.69 -18.05
C LEU A 60 11.80 -10.18 -18.02
N VAL A 61 12.07 -9.48 -19.13
CA VAL A 61 11.81 -8.04 -19.25
C VAL A 61 10.32 -7.74 -19.12
N LEU A 62 9.45 -8.54 -19.75
CA LEU A 62 8.00 -8.39 -19.61
C LEU A 62 7.51 -8.62 -18.18
N CYS A 63 8.01 -9.65 -17.49
CA CYS A 63 7.70 -9.90 -16.08
C CYS A 63 8.16 -8.74 -15.19
N ALA A 64 9.35 -8.19 -15.41
CA ALA A 64 9.86 -7.05 -14.65
C ALA A 64 9.01 -5.79 -14.87
N LEU A 65 8.62 -5.50 -16.11
CA LEU A 65 7.73 -4.38 -16.44
C LEU A 65 6.33 -4.56 -15.83
N ALA A 66 5.79 -5.77 -15.88
CA ALA A 66 4.52 -6.10 -15.25
C ALA A 66 4.59 -5.91 -13.73
N SER A 67 5.63 -6.46 -13.08
CA SER A 67 5.87 -6.30 -11.64
C SER A 67 5.93 -4.82 -11.24
N LEU A 68 6.72 -4.03 -11.97
CA LEU A 68 6.84 -2.58 -11.74
C LEU A 68 5.48 -1.88 -11.85
N SER A 69 4.68 -2.23 -12.86
CA SER A 69 3.35 -1.63 -13.05
C SER A 69 2.39 -1.96 -11.90
N PHE A 70 2.40 -3.20 -11.40
CA PHE A 70 1.60 -3.62 -10.26
C PHE A 70 2.08 -2.96 -8.96
N GLY A 71 3.39 -2.81 -8.78
CA GLY A 71 3.97 -2.14 -7.62
C GLY A 71 3.62 -0.66 -7.55
N VAL A 72 3.73 0.06 -8.68
CA VAL A 72 3.33 1.46 -8.76
C VAL A 72 1.83 1.62 -8.47
N LEU A 73 1.00 0.74 -9.04
CA LEU A 73 -0.45 0.77 -8.81
C LEU A 73 -0.80 0.47 -7.34
N SER A 74 -0.15 -0.54 -6.75
CA SER A 74 -0.30 -0.91 -5.34
C SER A 74 0.08 0.25 -4.42
N ALA A 75 1.24 0.88 -4.65
CA ALA A 75 1.71 2.02 -3.87
C ALA A 75 0.79 3.24 -4.01
N ALA A 76 0.31 3.53 -5.22
CA ALA A 76 -0.63 4.63 -5.44
C ALA A 76 -1.98 4.41 -4.74
N LEU A 77 -2.51 3.17 -4.78
CA LEU A 77 -3.74 2.81 -4.09
C LEU A 77 -3.57 2.81 -2.56
N ALA A 78 -2.45 2.29 -2.07
CA ALA A 78 -2.10 2.32 -0.65
C ALA A 78 -2.03 3.75 -0.13
N SER A 79 -1.30 4.62 -0.84
CA SER A 79 -1.17 6.04 -0.48
C SER A 79 -2.52 6.76 -0.46
N LYS A 80 -3.37 6.52 -1.47
CA LYS A 80 -4.74 7.07 -1.51
C LYS A 80 -5.61 6.55 -0.35
N ALA A 81 -5.50 5.26 0.00
CA ALA A 81 -6.24 4.66 1.09
C ALA A 81 -5.82 5.23 2.45
N SER A 82 -4.52 5.31 2.71
CA SER A 82 -3.94 5.90 3.92
C SER A 82 -4.30 7.37 4.08
N ALA A 83 -4.08 8.18 3.04
CA ALA A 83 -4.40 9.62 3.09
C ALA A 83 -5.91 9.87 3.27
N GLY A 84 -6.75 9.05 2.61
CA GLY A 84 -8.19 9.10 2.76
C GLY A 84 -8.68 8.72 4.16
N PHE A 85 -8.08 7.67 4.75
CA PHE A 85 -8.32 7.30 6.14
C PHE A 85 -7.94 8.42 7.12
N ALA A 86 -6.75 9.01 6.95
CA ALA A 86 -6.29 10.11 7.78
C ALA A 86 -7.20 11.35 7.68
N LYS A 87 -7.68 11.68 6.47
CA LYS A 87 -8.65 12.77 6.25
C LYS A 87 -9.93 12.56 7.07
N ASN A 88 -10.52 11.37 6.97
CA ASN A 88 -11.77 11.05 7.68
C ASN A 88 -11.56 10.99 9.20
N LEU A 89 -10.43 10.44 9.65
CA LEU A 89 -10.10 10.38 11.08
C LEU A 89 -9.92 11.79 11.67
N ARG A 90 -9.18 12.68 10.99
CA ARG A 90 -9.05 14.09 11.43
C ARG A 90 -10.40 14.79 11.47
N HIS A 91 -11.27 14.54 10.48
CA HIS A 91 -12.60 15.14 10.45
C HIS A 91 -13.47 14.70 11.64
N ASP A 92 -13.58 13.38 11.87
CA ASP A 92 -14.37 12.82 12.97
C ASP A 92 -13.82 13.31 14.35
N MET A 93 -12.49 13.36 14.51
CA MET A 93 -11.86 13.87 15.74
C MET A 93 -12.09 15.36 15.94
N TYR A 94 -11.98 16.17 14.87
CA TYR A 94 -12.20 17.62 14.95
C TYR A 94 -13.64 17.95 15.33
N HIS A 95 -14.63 17.24 14.78
CA HIS A 95 -16.03 17.41 15.17
C HIS A 95 -16.25 17.07 16.65
N GLN A 96 -15.64 15.99 17.14
CA GLN A 96 -15.75 15.60 18.55
C GLN A 96 -15.14 16.63 19.50
N VAL A 97 -14.02 17.26 19.11
CA VAL A 97 -13.37 18.31 19.90
C VAL A 97 -14.24 19.56 20.01
N GLN A 98 -15.02 19.90 18.98
CA GLN A 98 -15.94 21.05 19.03
C GLN A 98 -17.07 20.87 20.05
N GLU A 99 -17.46 19.62 20.35
CA GLU A 99 -18.48 19.30 21.36
C GLU A 99 -17.92 19.22 22.79
N PHE A 100 -16.61 19.44 22.98
CA PHE A 100 -16.01 19.37 24.31
C PHE A 100 -16.41 20.55 25.19
N SER A 101 -16.80 20.25 26.43
CA SER A 101 -16.93 21.26 27.48
C SER A 101 -15.55 21.77 27.92
N PHE A 102 -15.52 22.94 28.57
CA PHE A 102 -14.28 23.51 29.12
C PHE A 102 -13.54 22.54 30.04
N SER A 103 -14.26 21.76 30.85
CA SER A 103 -13.66 20.72 31.71
C SER A 103 -12.94 19.62 30.92
N ASN A 104 -13.46 19.24 29.74
CA ASN A 104 -12.80 18.26 28.87
C ASN A 104 -11.54 18.86 28.20
N ILE A 105 -11.60 20.14 27.81
CA ILE A 105 -10.45 20.85 27.23
C ILE A 105 -9.33 20.98 28.28
N ASP A 106 -9.65 21.35 29.52
CA ASP A 106 -8.66 21.44 30.60
C ASP A 106 -8.03 20.09 30.92
N LYS A 107 -8.81 18.99 30.88
CA LYS A 107 -8.30 17.64 31.13
C LYS A 107 -7.32 17.17 30.06
N PHE A 108 -7.58 17.46 28.79
CA PHE A 108 -6.72 17.03 27.69
C PHE A 108 -5.62 18.06 27.36
N SER A 109 -5.78 19.32 27.76
CA SER A 109 -4.98 20.47 27.32
C SER A 109 -5.03 20.70 25.81
N THR A 110 -5.16 21.96 25.41
CA THR A 110 -5.19 22.38 24.00
C THR A 110 -3.97 21.85 23.22
N ALA A 111 -2.79 21.82 23.85
CA ALA A 111 -1.58 21.32 23.20
C ALA A 111 -1.65 19.83 22.85
N SER A 112 -2.21 18.98 23.74
CA SER A 112 -2.35 17.54 23.44
C SER A 112 -3.38 17.27 22.36
N ILE A 113 -4.45 18.08 22.30
CA ILE A 113 -5.47 17.94 21.25
C ILE A 113 -4.87 18.23 19.88
N VAL A 114 -4.01 19.26 19.77
CA VAL A 114 -3.31 19.60 18.53
C VAL A 114 -2.36 18.47 18.10
N THR A 115 -1.55 17.92 19.01
CA THR A 115 -0.62 16.83 18.66
C THR A 115 -1.36 15.55 18.24
N ARG A 116 -2.49 15.23 18.90
CA ARG A 116 -3.34 14.09 18.53
C ARG A 116 -4.00 14.26 17.17
N LEU A 117 -4.41 15.48 16.80
CA LEU A 117 -5.02 15.77 15.49
C LEU A 117 -4.01 15.80 14.34
N THR A 118 -2.71 15.95 14.64
CA THR A 118 -1.65 16.11 13.65
C THR A 118 -0.71 14.90 13.63
N SER A 119 0.20 14.82 14.59
CA SER A 119 1.27 13.81 14.63
C SER A 119 0.73 12.40 14.83
N ASP A 120 -0.25 12.21 15.73
CA ASP A 120 -0.78 10.86 15.98
C ASP A 120 -1.56 10.33 14.77
N VAL A 121 -2.36 11.19 14.12
CA VAL A 121 -3.03 10.79 12.87
C VAL A 121 -2.05 10.53 11.74
N ALA A 122 -0.94 11.29 11.65
CA ALA A 122 0.11 11.03 10.68
C ALA A 122 0.85 9.71 10.94
N THR A 123 0.97 9.29 12.21
CA THR A 123 1.59 8.00 12.57
C THR A 123 0.67 6.81 12.28
N LEU A 124 -0.65 7.03 12.30
CA LEU A 124 -1.65 6.03 11.92
C LEU A 124 -1.89 5.92 10.41
N GLN A 125 -1.43 6.90 9.63
CA GLN A 125 -1.52 6.96 8.17
C GLN A 125 -0.47 6.05 7.53
#